data_AF-A0A2I1E1H9-F1
#
_entry.id   AF-A0A2I1E1H9-F1
#
_cell.length_a   1.000
_cell.length_b   1.000
_cell.length_c   1.000
_cell.angle_alpha   90.00
_cell.angle_beta   90.00
_cell.angle_gamma   90.00
#
_symmetry.space_group_name_H-M   'P 1'
#
loop_
_entity.id
_entity.type
_entity.pdbx_description
1 polymer ?
#
loop_
_entity_poly.entity_id
_entity_poly.type
_entity_poly.pdbx_seq_one_letter_code
_entity_poly.pdbx_strand_id
1 'polypeptide(L)'
;MDWIYADRFDNAIRWAWKKPDTYELFHGTRHACNVWELKNSNKLCDNTQCGVCGILKFGNLLKMAKPNFAGQYLWFSPRASYVQKYTGPLKPHDDGFRAMFVVSVIFGKHYLKSIITEYEENVLPKYLIIYKGNFENFEKQEIL
;
A
#
# COMPACT_ATOMS: atom_id res chain seq x y z
N MET A 1 42.92 11.53 23.98
CA MET A 1 43.21 10.73 22.77
C MET A 1 41.84 10.52 22.17
N ASP A 2 41.44 11.46 21.33
CA ASP A 2 40.03 11.65 21.01
C ASP A 2 39.75 10.90 19.72
N TRP A 3 38.89 9.89 19.82
CA TRP A 3 38.42 9.13 18.67
C TRP A 3 37.43 10.01 17.91
N ILE A 4 37.86 10.57 16.79
CA ILE A 4 36.95 11.17 15.81
C ILE A 4 36.24 9.99 15.14
N TYR A 5 34.99 9.73 15.52
CA TYR A 5 34.10 8.84 14.77
C TYR A 5 33.77 9.55 13.45
N ALA A 6 34.55 9.27 12.41
CA ALA A 6 34.15 9.60 11.06
C ALA A 6 33.07 8.59 10.65
N ASP A 7 31.84 9.06 10.43
CA ASP A 7 30.80 8.22 9.86
C ASP A 7 31.26 7.82 8.45
N ARG A 8 31.11 6.54 8.10
CA ARG A 8 31.38 6.02 6.75
C ARG A 8 30.55 6.71 5.66
N PHE A 9 29.53 7.49 6.04
CA PHE A 9 28.75 8.33 5.15
C PHE A 9 29.32 9.74 4.93
N ASP A 10 30.30 10.20 5.72
CA ASP A 10 30.86 11.56 5.61
C ASP A 10 31.71 11.77 4.35
N ASN A 11 32.24 10.70 3.77
CA ASN A 11 33.04 10.72 2.54
C ASN A 11 32.26 10.36 1.27
N ALA A 12 30.94 10.20 1.35
CA ALA A 12 30.12 10.08 0.16
C ALA A 12 30.03 11.46 -0.50
N ILE A 13 30.76 11.61 -1.61
CA ILE A 13 30.65 12.70 -2.58
C ILE A 13 29.21 13.22 -2.59
N ARG A 14 29.04 14.52 -2.31
CA ARG A 14 27.77 15.24 -2.45
C ARG A 14 27.38 15.26 -3.93
N TRP A 15 26.94 14.11 -4.45
CA TRP A 15 26.18 14.05 -5.70
C TRP A 15 24.98 14.98 -5.51
N ALA A 16 24.78 15.91 -6.43
CA ALA A 16 23.69 16.87 -6.39
C ALA A 16 22.38 16.12 -6.13
N TRP A 17 21.90 16.19 -4.88
CA TRP A 17 20.74 15.46 -4.40
C TRP A 17 19.49 15.94 -5.13
N LYS A 18 19.17 15.35 -6.30
CA LYS A 18 17.76 15.05 -6.55
C LYS A 18 17.38 14.13 -5.41
N LYS A 19 16.69 14.68 -4.40
CA LYS A 19 16.09 13.87 -3.34
C LYS A 19 15.41 12.69 -4.02
N PRO A 20 15.59 11.45 -3.52
CA PRO A 20 14.94 10.32 -4.15
C PRO A 20 13.45 10.61 -4.22
N ASP A 21 12.85 10.49 -5.42
CA ASP A 21 11.44 10.80 -5.61
C ASP A 21 10.64 9.93 -4.64
N THR A 22 10.08 10.60 -3.63
CA THR A 22 9.30 9.97 -2.57
C THR A 22 7.86 10.34 -2.80
N TYR A 23 7.04 9.33 -3.07
CA TYR A 23 5.63 9.50 -3.38
C TYR A 23 4.80 9.06 -2.19
N GLU A 24 3.86 9.89 -1.75
CA GLU A 24 2.79 9.46 -0.86
C GLU A 24 1.59 9.02 -1.70
N LEU A 25 1.21 7.75 -1.57
CA LEU A 25 0.29 7.08 -2.49
C LEU A 25 -0.71 6.21 -1.73
N PHE A 26 -1.76 5.81 -2.42
CA PHE A 26 -2.75 4.87 -1.92
C PHE A 26 -2.48 3.45 -2.40
N HIS A 27 -2.73 2.49 -1.52
CA HIS A 27 -2.72 1.06 -1.80
C HIS A 27 -4.03 0.42 -1.33
N GLY A 28 -4.81 -0.09 -2.28
CA GLY A 28 -6.04 -0.84 -1.98
C GLY A 28 -5.76 -2.34 -1.92
N THR A 29 -6.29 -3.01 -0.90
CA THR A 29 -6.15 -4.46 -0.75
C THR A 29 -7.40 -5.08 -0.15
N ARG A 30 -7.66 -6.34 -0.44
CA ARG A 30 -8.83 -7.06 0.09
C ARG A 30 -8.62 -7.43 1.55
N HIS A 31 -9.71 -7.65 2.27
CA HIS A 31 -9.66 -8.09 3.67
C HIS A 31 -10.59 -9.27 3.94
N ALA A 32 -10.17 -10.18 4.82
CA ALA A 32 -11.05 -11.23 5.36
C ALA A 32 -11.68 -10.84 6.70
N CYS A 33 -11.01 -9.96 7.44
CA CYS A 33 -11.48 -9.51 8.75
C CYS A 33 -12.55 -8.41 8.61
N ASN A 34 -13.31 -8.22 9.68
CA ASN A 34 -14.05 -7.00 9.92
C ASN A 34 -13.05 -5.86 10.16
N VAL A 35 -12.80 -5.03 9.15
CA VAL A 35 -11.83 -3.94 9.24
C VAL A 35 -12.28 -2.83 10.19
N TRP A 36 -13.59 -2.72 10.48
CA TRP A 36 -14.07 -1.75 11.46
C TRP A 36 -13.55 -2.03 12.87
N GLU A 37 -13.42 -3.31 13.25
CA GLU A 37 -12.91 -3.71 14.57
C GLU A 37 -11.46 -3.28 14.80
N LEU A 38 -10.67 -3.09 13.73
CA LEU A 38 -9.29 -2.61 13.82
C LEU A 38 -9.18 -1.18 14.37
N LYS A 39 -10.27 -0.40 14.40
CA LYS A 39 -10.28 0.91 15.07
C LYS A 39 -10.16 0.80 16.59
N ASN A 40 -10.65 -0.30 17.15
CA ASN A 40 -10.77 -0.50 18.60
C ASN A 40 -9.94 -1.68 19.11
N SER A 41 -9.21 -2.35 18.22
CA SER A 41 -8.47 -3.57 18.52
C SER A 41 -7.21 -3.66 17.68
N ASN A 42 -6.11 -4.07 18.32
CA ASN A 42 -4.86 -4.43 17.64
C ASN A 42 -4.83 -5.90 17.21
N LYS A 43 -5.93 -6.65 17.40
CA LYS A 43 -6.00 -8.06 17.02
C LYS A 43 -6.14 -8.19 15.51
N LEU A 44 -5.08 -8.69 14.89
CA LEU A 44 -5.06 -9.02 13.47
C LEU A 44 -5.55 -10.45 13.26
N CYS A 45 -6.30 -10.72 12.18
CA CYS A 45 -6.72 -12.08 11.86
C CYS A 45 -5.56 -12.91 11.29
N ASP A 46 -5.66 -14.23 11.42
CA ASP A 46 -4.66 -15.18 10.90
C ASP A 46 -4.99 -15.71 9.51
N ASN A 47 -6.01 -15.15 8.85
CA ASN A 47 -6.34 -15.51 7.48
C ASN A 47 -5.28 -14.97 6.52
N THR A 48 -4.55 -15.87 5.87
CA THR A 48 -3.47 -15.56 4.91
C THR A 48 -3.94 -14.82 3.66
N GLN A 49 -5.24 -14.85 3.36
CA GLN A 49 -5.84 -14.10 2.26
C GLN A 49 -6.24 -12.67 2.67
N CYS A 50 -6.18 -12.33 3.95
CA CYS A 50 -6.46 -10.98 4.43
C CYS A 50 -5.29 -10.04 4.10
N GLY A 51 -5.40 -9.31 2.99
CA GLY A 51 -4.38 -8.35 2.57
C GLY A 51 -4.13 -7.24 3.61
N VAL A 52 -5.17 -6.75 4.28
CA VAL A 52 -5.03 -5.74 5.34
C VAL A 52 -4.19 -6.27 6.51
N CYS A 53 -4.57 -7.40 7.09
CA CYS A 53 -3.83 -7.98 8.22
C CYS A 53 -2.43 -8.47 7.79
N GLY A 54 -2.29 -8.97 6.56
CA GLY A 54 -1.00 -9.38 5.99
C GLY A 54 -0.04 -8.21 5.89
N ILE A 55 -0.48 -7.06 5.36
CA ILE A 55 0.35 -5.85 5.26
C ILE A 55 0.68 -5.29 6.65
N LEU A 56 -0.26 -5.30 7.60
CA LEU A 56 0.01 -4.87 8.97
C LEU A 56 1.06 -5.75 9.68
N LYS A 57 1.08 -7.06 9.39
CA LYS A 57 2.04 -8.00 9.99
C LYS A 57 3.41 -7.97 9.31
N PHE A 58 3.45 -7.86 7.99
CA PHE A 58 4.65 -8.18 7.20
C PHE A 58 5.03 -7.11 6.17
N GLY A 59 4.28 -6.01 6.08
CA GLY A 59 4.45 -5.01 5.04
C GLY A 59 3.95 -5.45 3.66
N ASN A 60 4.29 -4.66 2.65
CA ASN A 60 3.94 -4.96 1.26
C ASN A 60 4.92 -5.98 0.67
N LEU A 61 4.45 -7.21 0.45
CA LEU A 61 5.27 -8.30 -0.09
C LEU A 61 4.99 -8.51 -1.58
N LEU A 62 6.03 -8.43 -2.41
CA LEU A 62 6.01 -8.69 -3.85
C LEU A 62 5.48 -10.08 -4.16
N LYS A 63 5.87 -11.10 -3.38
CA LYS A 63 5.37 -12.48 -3.57
C LYS A 63 3.85 -12.60 -3.45
N MET A 64 3.20 -11.66 -2.75
CA MET A 64 1.74 -11.61 -2.60
C MET A 64 1.07 -10.80 -3.72
N ALA A 65 1.84 -10.04 -4.50
CA ALA A 65 1.32 -9.32 -5.65
C ALA A 65 0.98 -10.29 -6.78
N LYS A 66 -0.22 -10.17 -7.34
CA LYS A 66 -0.65 -10.99 -8.47
C LYS A 66 0.11 -10.56 -9.74
N PRO A 67 0.84 -11.47 -10.40
CA PRO A 67 1.48 -11.16 -11.68
C PRO A 67 0.43 -10.84 -12.75
N ASN A 68 0.77 -9.92 -13.65
CA ASN A 68 -0.02 -9.60 -14.82
C ASN A 68 0.87 -9.42 -16.05
N PHE A 69 0.32 -8.94 -17.17
CA PHE A 69 1.07 -8.75 -18.41
C PHE A 69 2.24 -7.77 -18.30
N ALA A 70 2.23 -6.86 -17.32
CA ALA A 70 3.33 -5.96 -17.07
C ALA A 70 4.45 -6.63 -16.26
N GLY A 71 4.14 -7.68 -15.49
CA GLY A 71 5.04 -8.37 -14.57
C GLY A 71 4.45 -8.51 -13.17
N GLN A 72 5.28 -8.87 -12.20
CA GLN A 72 4.93 -8.88 -10.78
C GLN A 72 5.50 -7.63 -10.12
N TYR A 73 4.62 -6.74 -9.66
CA TYR A 73 5.01 -5.49 -9.00
C TYR A 73 4.06 -5.18 -7.86
N LEU A 74 4.52 -4.35 -6.92
CA LEU A 74 3.65 -3.67 -5.98
C LEU A 74 3.02 -2.46 -6.67
N TRP A 75 1.69 -2.33 -6.56
CA TRP A 75 0.92 -1.31 -7.28
C TRP A 75 0.37 -0.26 -6.32
N PHE A 76 0.61 1.01 -6.65
CA PHE A 76 0.20 2.17 -5.88
C PHE A 76 -0.41 3.22 -6.79
N SER A 77 -1.26 4.09 -6.26
CA SER A 77 -1.86 5.17 -7.04
C SER A 77 -1.87 6.49 -6.29
N PRO A 78 -1.68 7.64 -6.98
CA PRO A 78 -1.87 8.94 -6.36
C PRO A 78 -3.35 9.26 -6.06
N ARG A 79 -4.31 8.43 -6.51
CA ARG A 79 -5.75 8.66 -6.33
C ARG A 79 -6.43 7.50 -5.61
N ALA A 80 -7.11 7.80 -4.49
CA ALA A 80 -7.89 6.82 -3.74
C ALA A 80 -8.97 6.13 -4.60
N SER A 81 -9.61 6.88 -5.51
CA SER A 81 -10.66 6.35 -6.41
C SER A 81 -10.16 5.24 -7.34
N TYR A 82 -8.87 5.18 -7.66
CA TYR A 82 -8.31 4.12 -8.51
C TYR A 82 -8.06 2.84 -7.74
N VAL A 83 -7.81 2.95 -6.42
CA VAL A 83 -7.54 1.78 -5.58
C VAL A 83 -8.77 1.25 -4.86
N GLN A 84 -9.84 2.04 -4.77
CA GLN A 84 -11.07 1.70 -4.04
C GLN A 84 -11.65 0.33 -4.45
N LYS A 85 -11.66 0.01 -5.75
CA LYS A 85 -12.16 -1.29 -6.26
C LYS A 85 -11.41 -2.51 -5.73
N TYR A 86 -10.20 -2.33 -5.17
CA TYR A 86 -9.40 -3.40 -4.58
C TYR A 86 -9.61 -3.56 -3.07
N THR A 87 -10.38 -2.69 -2.44
CA THR A 87 -10.52 -2.63 -0.96
C THR A 87 -11.61 -3.53 -0.38
N GLY A 88 -12.32 -4.28 -1.22
CA GLY A 88 -13.49 -5.05 -0.83
C GLY A 88 -13.19 -6.24 0.10
N PRO A 89 -14.19 -6.69 0.86
CA PRO A 89 -14.09 -7.89 1.66
C PRO A 89 -13.97 -9.12 0.77
N LEU A 90 -13.35 -10.15 1.31
CA LEU A 90 -13.47 -11.50 0.80
C LEU A 90 -14.87 -12.00 1.15
N LYS A 91 -15.65 -12.36 0.12
CA LYS A 91 -17.02 -12.90 0.28
C LYS A 91 -17.04 -14.03 1.33
N PRO A 92 -18.14 -14.19 2.10
CA PRO A 92 -19.46 -13.58 1.91
C PRO A 92 -19.77 -12.33 2.76
N HIS A 93 -18.87 -11.90 3.65
CA HIS A 93 -19.18 -10.84 4.61
C HIS A 93 -18.90 -9.46 4.02
N ASP A 94 -19.95 -8.76 3.59
CA ASP A 94 -19.88 -7.34 3.24
C ASP A 94 -20.67 -6.49 4.25
N ASP A 95 -19.97 -5.99 5.27
CA ASP A 95 -20.49 -5.07 6.29
C ASP A 95 -20.49 -3.61 5.84
N GLY A 96 -20.11 -3.37 4.57
CA GLY A 96 -20.00 -2.04 3.98
C GLY A 96 -18.72 -1.29 4.33
N PHE A 97 -17.86 -1.83 5.20
CA PHE A 97 -16.59 -1.21 5.53
C PHE A 97 -15.49 -1.67 4.59
N ARG A 98 -14.56 -0.77 4.34
CA ARG A 98 -13.43 -0.93 3.43
C ARG A 98 -12.19 -0.35 4.07
N ALA A 99 -11.03 -0.81 3.61
CA ALA A 99 -9.76 -0.27 4.05
C ALA A 99 -8.78 -0.08 2.89
N MET A 100 -8.01 1.01 2.97
CA MET A 100 -6.86 1.26 2.09
C MET A 100 -5.70 1.83 2.90
N PHE A 101 -4.48 1.57 2.45
CA PHE A 101 -3.29 2.16 3.05
C PHE A 101 -2.89 3.45 2.34
N VAL A 102 -2.36 4.39 3.11
CA VAL A 102 -1.47 5.43 2.61
C VAL A 102 -0.05 4.94 2.83
N VAL A 103 0.74 4.94 1.77
CA VAL A 103 2.11 4.42 1.75
C VAL A 103 3.07 5.50 1.25
N SER A 104 4.31 5.47 1.71
CA SER A 104 5.42 6.15 1.03
C SER A 104 6.17 5.16 0.16
N VAL A 105 6.42 5.55 -1.09
CA VAL A 105 7.19 4.76 -2.06
C VAL A 105 8.37 5.58 -2.54
N ILE A 106 9.57 5.04 -2.37
CA ILE A 106 10.83 5.64 -2.83
C ILE A 106 11.21 5.00 -4.17
N PHE A 107 11.71 5.78 -5.13
CA PHE A 107 12.18 5.27 -6.44
C PHE A 107 11.13 4.50 -7.27
N GLY A 108 9.84 4.76 -7.06
CA GLY A 108 8.77 4.14 -7.83
C GLY A 108 8.80 4.55 -9.31
N LYS A 109 8.46 3.61 -10.20
CA LYS A 109 8.35 3.85 -11.65
C LYS A 109 6.91 4.23 -11.99
N HIS A 110 6.72 5.27 -12.81
CA HIS A 110 5.40 5.59 -13.36
C HIS A 110 4.95 4.52 -14.35
N TYR A 111 3.73 4.02 -14.19
CA TYR A 111 3.11 3.09 -15.12
C TYR A 111 1.60 3.36 -15.22
N LEU A 112 1.15 3.81 -16.39
CA LEU A 112 -0.22 4.26 -16.62
C LEU A 112 -0.64 5.32 -15.55
N LYS A 113 -1.65 5.01 -14.74
CA LYS A 113 -2.20 5.88 -13.68
C LYS A 113 -1.70 5.48 -12.29
N SER A 114 -0.57 4.77 -12.23
CA SER A 114 -0.03 4.12 -11.04
C SER A 114 1.47 4.38 -10.93
N ILE A 115 1.98 4.16 -9.72
CA ILE A 115 3.40 4.02 -9.43
C ILE A 115 3.63 2.56 -9.04
N ILE A 116 4.67 1.95 -9.59
CA ILE A 116 5.01 0.54 -9.34
C ILE A 116 6.46 0.41 -8.85
N THR A 117 6.73 -0.63 -8.06
CA THR A 117 8.08 -1.03 -7.65
C THR A 117 8.13 -2.55 -7.46
N GLU A 118 9.31 -3.12 -7.70
CA GLU A 118 9.66 -4.52 -7.40
C GLU A 118 10.44 -4.65 -6.08
N TYR A 119 10.80 -3.53 -5.47
CA TYR A 119 11.59 -3.45 -4.24
C TYR A 119 10.66 -3.21 -3.05
N GLU A 120 10.48 -4.23 -2.20
CA GLU A 120 9.64 -4.19 -1.00
C GLU A 120 10.20 -3.19 0.02
N GLU A 121 11.53 -3.10 0.12
CA GLU A 121 12.28 -2.21 1.01
C GLU A 121 12.04 -0.71 0.74
N ASN A 122 11.50 -0.38 -0.44
CA ASN A 122 11.20 0.99 -0.84
C ASN A 122 9.78 1.43 -0.46
N VAL A 123 9.01 0.58 0.24
CA VAL A 123 7.61 0.83 0.58
C VAL A 123 7.42 0.88 2.09
N LEU A 124 6.86 1.98 2.57
CA LEU A 124 6.49 2.16 3.97
C LEU A 124 5.00 2.47 4.12
N PRO A 125 4.18 1.54 4.63
CA PRO A 125 2.83 1.85 5.09
C PRO A 125 2.85 2.87 6.24
N LYS A 126 2.10 3.97 6.10
CA LYS A 126 2.03 5.05 7.10
C LYS A 126 0.68 5.07 7.83
N TYR A 127 -0.40 5.01 7.06
CA TYR A 127 -1.76 5.12 7.59
C TYR A 127 -2.64 4.02 7.03
N LEU A 128 -3.57 3.53 7.85
CA LEU A 128 -4.68 2.70 7.43
C LEU A 128 -5.95 3.56 7.49
N ILE A 129 -6.60 3.75 6.34
CA ILE A 129 -7.88 4.46 6.25
C ILE A 129 -9.00 3.43 6.23
N ILE A 130 -9.85 3.44 7.26
CA ILE A 130 -11.07 2.62 7.34
C ILE A 130 -12.27 3.52 7.07
N TYR A 131 -13.08 3.17 6.07
CA TYR A 131 -14.18 3.99 5.58
C TYR A 131 -15.39 3.14 5.18
N LYS A 132 -16.57 3.76 5.09
CA LYS A 132 -17.79 3.11 4.61
C LYS A 132 -17.89 3.29 3.10
N GLY A 133 -18.02 2.20 2.35
CA GLY A 133 -18.23 2.24 0.91
C GLY A 133 -19.63 2.74 0.58
N ASN A 134 -19.74 3.72 -0.31
CA ASN A 134 -21.03 4.19 -0.81
C ASN A 134 -21.38 3.40 -2.08
N PHE A 135 -22.18 2.35 -1.95
CA PHE A 135 -22.44 1.36 -3.01
C PHE A 135 -23.31 1.89 -4.16
N GLU A 136 -24.05 2.98 -3.94
CA GLU A 136 -25.06 3.50 -4.87
C GLU A 136 -24.50 4.07 -6.19
N ASN A 137 -23.17 4.26 -6.29
CA ASN A 137 -22.54 4.88 -7.47
C ASN A 137 -21.76 3.90 -8.38
N PHE A 138 -21.68 2.60 -8.04
CA PHE A 138 -20.86 1.66 -8.80
C PHE A 138 -21.59 1.00 -9.98
N GLU A 139 -22.88 0.72 -9.85
CA GLU A 139 -23.66 0.11 -10.94
C GLU A 139 -23.94 1.10 -12.09
N LYS A 140 -23.86 2.41 -11.84
CA LYS A 140 -24.13 3.44 -12.86
C LYS A 140 -22.92 3.81 -13.73
N GLN A 141 -21.72 3.29 -13.46
CA GLN A 141 -20.51 3.62 -14.23
C GLN A 141 -20.03 2.54 -15.20
N GLU A 142 -20.65 1.35 -15.23
CA GLU A 142 -20.33 0.30 -16.22
C GLU A 142 -21.26 0.31 -17.45
N ILE A 143 -22.15 1.29 -17.57
CA ILE A 143 -22.97 1.54 -18.76
C ILE A 143 -22.64 2.95 -19.26
N LEU A 144 -21.56 3.10 -20.03
CA LEU A 144 -21.34 4.13 -21.05
C LEU A 144 -20.10 3.77 -21.89
#